data_AF-A0A5K0Y5T4-F1
#
_entry.id   AF-A0A5K0Y5T4-F1
#
_cell.length_a   1.000
_cell.length_b   1.000
_cell.length_c   1.000
_cell.angle_alpha   90.00
_cell.angle_beta   90.00
_cell.angle_gamma   90.00
#
_symmetry.space_group_name_H-M   'P 1'
#
loop_
_entity.id
_entity.type
_entity.pdbx_description
1 polymer ?
#
loop_
_entity_poly.entity_id
_entity_poly.type
_entity_poly.pdbx_seq_one_letter_code
_entity_poly.pdbx_strand_id
1 'polypeptide(L)' 'AWRLWRENRATELLDESLTHSSDGSEVARCIHIGLLCVLEDATRRPTMSSI' A
#
# COMPACT_ATOMS: atom_id res chain seq x y z
N ALA A 1 9.41 -0.90 2.64
CA ALA A 1 8.02 -0.50 2.31
C ALA A 1 7.43 0.52 3.30
N TRP A 2 7.23 0.19 4.59
CA TRP A 2 6.59 1.11 5.56
C TRP A 2 7.28 2.49 5.72
N ARG A 3 8.61 2.54 5.70
CA ARG A 3 9.37 3.80 5.74
C ARG A 3 9.01 4.71 4.56
N LEU A 4 9.01 4.18 3.34
CA LEU A 4 8.69 4.92 2.11
C LEU A 4 7.25 5.44 2.13
N TRP A 5 6.31 4.65 2.67
CA TRP A 5 4.93 5.12 2.89
C TRP A 5 4.88 6.36 3.80
N ARG A 6 5.59 6.33 4.94
CA ARG A 6 5.65 7.50 5.85
C ARG A 6 6.33 8.72 5.25
N GLU A 7 7.24 8.53 4.30
CA GLU A 7 7.93 9.59 3.57
C GLU A 7 7.15 10.10 2.35
N ASN A 8 5.93 9.61 2.11
CA ASN A 8 5.13 9.90 0.91
C ASN A 8 5.83 9.50 -0.41
N ARG A 9 6.69 8.47 -0.34
CA ARG A 9 7.49 7.89 -1.43
C ARG A 9 7.02 6.48 -1.78
N ALA A 10 5.74 6.19 -1.50
CA ALA A 10 5.16 4.87 -1.69
C ALA A 10 5.21 4.39 -3.14
N THR A 11 5.17 5.32 -4.11
CA THR A 11 5.27 5.03 -5.54
C THR A 11 6.60 4.40 -5.96
N GLU A 12 7.66 4.55 -5.18
CA GLU A 12 8.95 3.86 -5.42
C GLU A 12 8.88 2.35 -5.13
N LEU A 13 7.77 1.86 -4.56
CA LEU A 13 7.51 0.44 -4.43
C LEU A 13 6.92 -0.19 -5.70
N LEU A 14 6.51 0.65 -6.66
CA LEU A 14 5.88 0.17 -7.88
C LEU A 14 6.93 -0.24 -8.89
N ASP A 15 6.62 -1.33 -9.59
CA ASP A 15 7.33 -1.70 -10.79
C ASP A 15 7.07 -0.66 -11.89
N GLU A 16 8.09 -0.37 -12.71
CA GLU A 16 7.99 0.60 -13.82
C GLU A 16 6.92 0.20 -14.85
N SER A 17 6.57 -1.07 -14.95
CA SER A 17 5.46 -1.54 -15.80
C SER A 17 4.07 -1.09 -15.32
N LEU A 18 3.94 -0.75 -14.04
CA LEU A 18 2.69 -0.33 -13.40
C LEU A 18 2.54 1.19 -13.31
N THR A 19 3.63 1.96 -13.47
CA THR A 19 3.61 3.42 -13.30
C THR A 19 2.84 4.16 -14.40
N HIS A 20 2.74 3.59 -15.60
CA HIS A 20 2.08 4.22 -16.75
C HIS A 20 0.62 3.84 -16.94
N SER A 21 0.16 2.77 -16.29
CA SER A 21 -1.14 2.14 -16.54
C SER A 21 -2.13 2.28 -15.39
N SER A 22 -1.68 2.78 -14.24
CA SER A 22 -2.44 2.72 -12.99
C SER A 22 -2.85 4.10 -12.49
N ASP A 23 -4.08 4.21 -11.96
CA ASP A 23 -4.52 5.41 -11.27
C ASP A 23 -3.74 5.59 -9.95
N GLY A 24 -3.14 6.76 -9.74
CA GLY A 24 -2.27 7.01 -8.59
C GLY A 24 -2.99 6.86 -7.24
N SER A 25 -4.30 7.12 -7.19
CA SER A 25 -5.09 6.97 -5.96
C SER A 25 -5.39 5.51 -5.64
N GLU A 26 -5.72 4.71 -6.65
CA GLU A 26 -5.89 3.26 -6.52
C GLU A 26 -4.60 2.59 -6.07
N VAL A 27 -3.48 2.99 -6.67
CA VAL A 27 -2.16 2.47 -6.31
C VAL A 27 -1.80 2.81 -4.87
N ALA A 28 -1.99 4.06 -4.44
CA ALA A 28 -1.76 4.46 -3.06
C ALA A 28 -2.64 3.66 -2.09
N ARG A 29 -3.91 3.40 -2.44
CA ARG A 29 -4.83 2.57 -1.66
C ARG A 29 -4.32 1.13 -1.54
N CYS A 30 -3.92 0.51 -2.65
CA CYS A 30 -3.40 -0.85 -2.68
C CYS A 30 -2.14 -1.01 -1.82
N ILE A 31 -1.20 -0.06 -1.91
CA ILE A 31 0.00 -0.05 -1.07
C ILE A 31 -0.38 0.08 0.40
N HIS A 32 -1.29 1.00 0.74
CA HIS A 32 -1.72 1.20 2.12
C HIS A 32 -2.33 -0.08 2.71
N ILE A 33 -3.27 -0.70 2.00
CA ILE A 33 -3.93 -1.93 2.43
C ILE A 33 -2.90 -3.07 2.59
N GLY A 34 -2.03 -3.27 1.59
CA GLY A 34 -0.99 -4.29 1.64
C GLY A 34 -0.05 -4.12 2.84
N LEU A 35 0.29 -2.87 3.18
CA LEU A 35 1.09 -2.54 4.36
C LEU A 35 0.36 -2.84 5.67
N LEU A 36 -0.95 -2.59 5.75
CA LEU A 36 -1.74 -2.92 6.93
C LEU A 36 -1.88 -4.44 7.14
N CYS A 37 -1.98 -5.22 6.06
CA CYS A 37 -2.11 -6.68 6.14
C CYS A 37 -0.89 -7.40 6.73
N VAL A 38 0.30 -6.77 6.67
CA VAL A 38 1.56 -7.36 7.16
C VAL A 38 2.02 -6.79 8.49
N LEU A 39 1.16 -6.05 9.19
CA LEU A 39 1.47 -5.53 10.52
C LEU A 39 1.71 -6.68 11.52
N GLU A 40 2.73 -6.51 12.37
CA GLU A 40 3.06 -7.46 13.42
C GLU A 40 1.87 -7.74 14.34
N ASP A 41 1.22 -6.68 14.81
CA ASP A 41 -0.02 -6.75 15.57
C ASP A 41 -1.19 -7.17 14.67
N ALA A 42 -1.66 -8.41 14.87
CA ALA A 42 -2.77 -8.99 14.12
C ALA A 42 -4.08 -8.22 14.30
N THR A 43 -4.30 -7.54 15.43
CA THR A 43 -5.54 -6.80 15.70
C THR A 43 -5.67 -5.54 14.85
N ARG A 44 -4.56 -5.07 14.27
CA ARG A 44 -4.50 -3.89 13.41
C ARG A 44 -4.63 -4.20 11.93
N ARG A 45 -4.66 -5.49 11.57
CA ARG A 45 -4.84 -5.91 10.18
C ARG A 45 -6.32 -5.73 9.81
N PRO A 46 -6.63 -5.18 8.63
CA PRO A 46 -8.00 -5.02 8.19
C PRO A 46 -8.65 -6.39 7.96
N THR A 47 -9.96 -6.47 8.19
CA THR A 47 -10.74 -7.64 7.81
C THR A 47 -11.21 -7.49 6.36
N MET A 48 -11.50 -8.59 5.67
CA MET A 48 -12.04 -8.53 4.30
C MET A 48 -13.34 -7.71 4.20
N SER A 49 -14.09 -7.61 5.29
CA SER A 49 -15.30 -6.77 5.38
C SER A 49 -15.03 -5.28 5.48
N SER A 50 -13.81 -4.85 5.81
CA SER A 50 -13.43 -3.43 6.02
C SER A 50 -12.61 -2.84 4.87
N ILE A 51 -12.49 -3.57 3.75
CA ILE A 51 -11.73 -3.21 2.54
C ILE A 51 -12.68 -2.89 1.39
#